data_AF-A0A938NQ56-F1
#
_entry.id   AF-A0A938NQ56-F1
#
_cell.length_a   1.000
_cell.length_b   1.000
_cell.length_c   1.000
_cell.angle_alpha   90.00
_cell.angle_beta   90.00
_cell.angle_gamma   90.00
#
_symmetry.space_group_name_H-M   'P 1'
#
loop_
_entity.id
_entity.type
_entity.pdbx_description
1 polymer ?
#
loop_
_entity_poly.entity_id
_entity_poly.type
_entity_poly.pdbx_seq_one_letter_code
_entity_poly.pdbx_strand_id
1 'polypeptide(L)'
;MRDADTINVLRAVLDTNVIIAAFASRGLCAELFEVCLVDHTIVISEHILSEIQEKLLKKIHLPQITVKNIINYLRSIAEIFEPEHVESVCRDKDDHKIIGTALAGSARFIITGDSDLLALKKYKGVRIINPREYWSLLRKRG
;
A
#
# COMPACT_ATOMS: atom_id res chain seq x y z
N MET A 1 35.61 2.16 4.12
CA MET A 1 34.43 3.06 4.12
C MET A 1 33.28 2.18 4.58
N ARG A 2 32.80 2.37 5.81
CA ARG A 2 32.00 1.37 6.54
C ARG A 2 30.68 1.11 5.83
N ASP A 3 30.47 -0.16 5.48
CA ASP A 3 29.19 -0.73 5.13
C ASP A 3 28.17 -0.37 6.22
N ALA A 4 27.15 0.41 5.84
CA ALA A 4 26.00 0.59 6.69
C ALA A 4 25.25 -0.74 6.70
N ASP A 5 25.17 -1.35 7.87
CA ASP A 5 24.21 -2.41 8.22
C ASP A 5 22.79 -1.93 7.87
N THR A 6 22.37 -2.10 6.61
CA THR A 6 20.99 -1.90 6.23
C THR A 6 20.23 -3.11 6.74
N ILE A 7 19.63 -3.00 7.93
CA ILE A 7 18.46 -3.81 8.25
C ILE A 7 17.53 -3.62 7.05
N ASN A 8 17.34 -4.67 6.26
CA ASN A 8 16.59 -4.61 5.01
C ASN A 8 15.11 -4.49 5.36
N VAL A 9 14.70 -3.29 5.80
CA VAL A 9 13.31 -2.97 6.14
C VAL A 9 12.48 -3.20 4.89
N LEU A 10 11.47 -4.05 5.02
CA LEU A 10 10.65 -4.44 3.90
C LEU A 10 9.79 -3.25 3.47
N ARG A 11 9.79 -2.96 2.17
CA ARG A 11 9.04 -1.84 1.60
C ARG A 11 7.75 -2.38 0.99
N ALA A 12 6.61 -1.77 1.32
CA ALA A 12 5.31 -2.24 0.89
C ALA A 12 4.41 -1.09 0.42
N VAL A 13 3.73 -1.31 -0.70
CA VAL A 13 2.57 -0.50 -1.10
C VAL A 13 1.33 -1.20 -0.57
N LEU A 14 0.54 -0.46 0.20
CA LEU A 14 -0.81 -0.87 0.57
C LEU A 14 -1.77 -0.24 -0.43
N ASP A 15 -2.57 -1.08 -1.08
CA ASP A 15 -3.66 -0.61 -1.95
C ASP A 15 -4.61 0.30 -1.17
N THR A 16 -5.11 1.33 -1.83
CA THR A 16 -6.19 2.23 -1.41
C THR A 16 -7.30 1.50 -0.65
N ASN A 17 -7.81 0.37 -1.18
CA ASN A 17 -8.90 -0.36 -0.54
C ASN A 17 -8.48 -1.03 0.78
N VAL A 18 -7.23 -1.47 0.89
CA VAL A 18 -6.67 -2.04 2.13
C VAL A 18 -6.55 -0.95 3.20
N ILE A 19 -6.05 0.22 2.84
CA ILE A 19 -5.94 1.37 3.75
C ILE A 19 -7.34 1.82 4.21
N ILE A 20 -8.31 1.95 3.29
CA ILE A 20 -9.69 2.32 3.66
C ILE A 20 -10.29 1.29 4.62
N ALA A 21 -10.13 -0.01 4.36
CA ALA A 21 -10.63 -1.06 5.24
C ALA A 21 -10.00 -0.99 6.64
N ALA A 22 -8.72 -0.64 6.73
CA ALA A 22 -8.01 -0.46 8.00
C ALA A 22 -8.58 0.71 8.84
N PHE A 23 -8.96 1.82 8.21
CA PHE A 23 -9.56 2.96 8.91
C PHE A 23 -11.07 2.80 9.18
N ALA A 24 -11.78 2.06 8.34
CA ALA A 24 -13.24 1.93 8.43
C ALA A 24 -13.70 0.88 9.46
N SER A 25 -12.89 -0.13 9.76
CA SER A 25 -13.29 -1.24 10.63
C SER A 25 -12.11 -1.87 11.35
N ARG A 26 -12.37 -2.47 12.52
CA ARG A 26 -11.42 -3.39 13.14
C ARG A 26 -11.38 -4.70 12.35
N GLY A 27 -10.21 -5.32 12.25
CA GLY A 27 -10.02 -6.61 11.60
C GLY A 27 -8.69 -6.71 10.89
N LEU A 28 -8.57 -7.69 9.98
CA LEU A 28 -7.31 -8.06 9.34
C LEU A 28 -6.56 -6.89 8.69
N CYS A 29 -7.25 -6.00 7.98
CA CYS A 29 -6.58 -4.87 7.33
C CYS A 29 -6.06 -3.85 8.35
N ALA A 30 -6.76 -3.64 9.46
CA ALA A 30 -6.30 -2.76 10.53
C ALA A 30 -5.07 -3.34 11.24
N GLU A 31 -5.12 -4.62 11.61
CA GLU A 31 -3.97 -5.33 12.21
C GLU A 31 -2.77 -5.36 11.25
N LEU A 32 -3.02 -5.58 9.96
CA LEU A 32 -1.96 -5.61 8.97
C LEU A 32 -1.35 -4.23 8.74
N PHE A 33 -2.17 -3.18 8.74
CA PHE A 33 -1.68 -1.80 8.68
C PHE A 33 -0.78 -1.50 9.87
N GLU A 34 -1.19 -1.85 11.09
CA GLU A 34 -0.38 -1.68 12.30
C GLU A 34 0.97 -2.41 12.22
N VAL A 35 1.00 -3.65 11.73
CA VAL A 35 2.26 -4.38 11.51
C VAL A 35 3.14 -3.69 10.45
N CYS A 36 2.54 -3.21 9.37
CA CYS A 36 3.28 -2.44 8.36
C CYS A 36 3.84 -1.12 8.91
N LEU A 37 3.19 -0.47 9.87
CA LEU A 37 3.73 0.74 10.50
C LEU A 37 5.00 0.48 11.31
N VAL A 38 5.13 -0.72 11.89
CA VAL A 38 6.26 -1.07 12.77
C VAL A 38 7.40 -1.68 11.97
N ASP A 39 7.09 -2.63 11.08
CA ASP A 39 8.10 -3.49 10.46
C ASP A 39 8.42 -3.11 8.99
N HIS A 40 7.69 -2.14 8.42
CA HIS A 40 7.80 -1.79 7.01
C HIS A 40 7.98 -0.30 6.78
N THR A 41 8.62 0.03 5.66
CA THR A 41 8.46 1.35 5.06
C THR A 41 7.25 1.31 4.15
N ILE A 42 6.23 2.11 4.48
CA ILE A 42 5.04 2.26 3.65
C ILE A 42 5.39 3.18 2.47
N VAL A 43 5.10 2.72 1.26
CA VAL A 43 5.34 3.44 0.00
C VAL A 43 3.98 3.82 -0.58
N ILE A 44 3.79 5.11 -0.88
CA ILE A 44 2.55 5.63 -1.49
C ILE A 44 2.86 6.66 -2.57
N SER A 45 1.83 7.10 -3.29
CA SER A 45 1.88 8.23 -4.22
C SER A 45 0.75 9.21 -3.96
N GLU A 46 0.87 10.41 -4.52
CA GLU A 46 -0.19 11.43 -4.48
C GLU A 46 -1.51 10.93 -5.08
N HIS A 47 -1.43 10.04 -6.07
CA HIS A 47 -2.59 9.40 -6.67
C HIS A 47 -3.33 8.50 -5.67
N ILE A 48 -2.60 7.63 -4.96
CA ILE A 48 -3.18 6.76 -3.91
C ILE A 48 -3.82 7.62 -2.80
N LEU A 49 -3.14 8.68 -2.35
CA LEU A 49 -3.68 9.60 -1.33
C LEU A 49 -4.97 10.27 -1.80
N SER A 50 -5.01 10.72 -3.05
CA SER A 50 -6.18 11.37 -3.65
C SER A 50 -7.36 10.40 -3.73
N GLU A 51 -7.11 9.15 -4.11
CA GLU A 51 -8.12 8.10 -4.20
C GLU A 51 -8.67 7.71 -2.81
N ILE A 52 -7.80 7.60 -1.80
CA ILE A 52 -8.20 7.39 -0.41
C ILE A 52 -9.10 8.53 0.05
N GLN A 53 -8.67 9.78 -0.16
CA GLN A 53 -9.44 10.96 0.21
C GLN A 53 -10.83 10.95 -0.43
N GLU A 54 -10.90 10.68 -1.73
CA GLU A 54 -12.16 10.61 -2.47
C GLU A 54 -13.08 9.53 -1.92
N LYS A 55 -12.59 8.31 -1.74
CA LYS A 55 -13.41 7.18 -1.28
C LYS A 55 -13.87 7.36 0.17
N LEU A 56 -13.02 7.91 1.05
CA LEU A 56 -13.42 8.19 2.43
C LEU A 56 -14.53 9.26 2.50
N LEU A 57 -14.49 10.27 1.63
CA LEU A 57 -15.53 11.30 1.55
C LEU A 57 -16.81 10.81 0.89
N LYS A 58 -16.71 10.15 -0.27
CA LYS A 58 -17.86 9.85 -1.14
C LYS A 58 -18.49 8.48 -0.90
N LYS A 59 -17.71 7.48 -0.47
CA LYS A 59 -18.21 6.11 -0.25
C LYS A 59 -18.45 5.86 1.23
N ILE A 60 -17.49 6.21 2.08
CA ILE A 60 -17.59 5.98 3.53
C ILE A 60 -18.30 7.15 4.24
N HIS A 61 -18.41 8.32 3.61
CA HIS A 61 -19.08 9.50 4.16
C HIS A 61 -18.49 9.99 5.49
N LEU A 62 -17.16 9.90 5.65
CA LEU A 62 -16.49 10.43 6.83
C LEU A 62 -16.49 11.97 6.83
N PRO A 63 -16.52 12.61 8.02
CA PRO A 63 -16.38 14.06 8.13
C PRO A 63 -15.09 14.55 7.47
N GLN A 64 -15.14 15.70 6.78
CA GLN A 64 -13.98 16.26 6.07
C GLN A 64 -12.75 16.44 6.97
N ILE A 65 -12.96 16.86 8.22
CA ILE A 65 -11.87 17.01 9.20
C ILE A 65 -11.20 15.67 9.52
N THR A 66 -11.98 14.59 9.63
CA THR A 66 -11.47 13.24 9.86
C THR A 66 -10.67 12.76 8.67
N VAL A 67 -11.17 12.95 7.44
CA VAL A 67 -10.44 12.58 6.22
C VAL A 67 -9.13 13.35 6.12
N LYS A 68 -9.14 14.67 6.37
CA LYS A 68 -7.93 15.50 6.37
C LYS A 68 -6.89 14.98 7.37
N ASN A 69 -7.32 14.59 8.58
CA ASN A 69 -6.42 14.03 9.58
C ASN A 69 -5.83 12.68 9.13
N ILE A 70 -6.62 11.81 8.51
CA ILE A 70 -6.15 10.53 7.96
C ILE A 70 -5.09 10.76 6.86
N ILE A 71 -5.35 11.68 5.92
CA ILE A 71 -4.41 11.99 4.84
C ILE A 71 -3.11 12.58 5.39
N ASN A 72 -3.19 13.52 6.33
CA ASN A 72 -2.01 14.09 6.98
C ASN A 72 -1.21 13.04 7.74
N TYR A 73 -1.91 12.13 8.44
CA TYR A 73 -1.27 11.02 9.13
C TYR A 73 -0.53 10.11 8.14
N LEU A 74 -1.17 9.67 7.05
CA LEU A 74 -0.54 8.85 6.02
C LEU A 74 0.70 9.52 5.41
N ARG A 75 0.65 10.83 5.15
CA ARG A 75 1.82 11.60 4.69
C ARG A 75 2.97 11.65 5.68
N SER A 76 2.69 11.55 6.98
CA SER A 76 3.71 11.61 8.03
C SER A 76 4.43 10.28 8.26
N ILE A 77 3.83 9.16 7.86
CA ILE A 77 4.33 7.80 8.13
C ILE A 77 4.83 7.08 6.86
N ALA A 78 4.47 7.56 5.68
CA ALA A 78 4.80 6.91 4.41
C ALA A 78 5.79 7.76 3.59
N GLU A 79 6.59 7.08 2.79
CA GLU A 79 7.40 7.73 1.76
C GLU A 79 6.58 7.90 0.48
N ILE A 80 6.56 9.13 -0.05
CA ILE A 80 5.75 9.50 -1.21
C ILE A 80 6.62 9.50 -2.46
N PHE A 81 6.19 8.77 -3.49
CA PHE A 81 6.86 8.67 -4.77
C PHE A 81 5.91 9.04 -5.92
N GLU A 82 6.49 9.58 -6.99
CA GLU A 82 5.81 9.69 -8.27
C GLU A 82 5.78 8.31 -8.96
N PRO A 83 4.60 7.80 -9.38
CA PRO A 83 4.52 6.49 -10.00
C PRO A 83 5.35 6.40 -11.29
N GLU A 84 6.18 5.35 -11.39
CA GLU A 84 6.82 5.02 -12.66
C GLU A 84 5.79 4.70 -13.75
N HIS A 85 6.18 4.94 -15.00
CA HIS A 85 5.36 4.49 -16.13
C HIS A 85 5.38 2.96 -16.21
N VAL A 86 4.19 2.36 -16.28
CA VAL A 86 4.00 0.92 -16.44
C VAL A 86 3.32 0.68 -17.78
N GLU A 87 3.82 -0.30 -18.53
CA GLU A 87 3.16 -0.78 -19.74
C GLU A 87 1.77 -1.34 -19.40
N SER A 88 0.88 -1.47 -20.39
CA SER A 88 -0.51 -1.85 -20.15
C SER A 88 -0.67 -3.33 -19.73
N VAL A 89 -0.34 -3.62 -18.47
CA VAL A 89 -0.28 -4.97 -17.87
C VAL A 89 -1.59 -5.38 -17.19
N CYS A 90 -2.35 -4.39 -16.73
CA CYS A 90 -3.71 -4.54 -16.19
C CYS A 90 -4.73 -3.82 -17.08
N ARG A 91 -6.01 -4.16 -16.91
CA ARG A 91 -7.13 -3.52 -17.62
C ARG A 91 -7.46 -2.15 -17.02
N ASP A 92 -7.33 -2.02 -15.69
CA ASP A 92 -7.51 -0.75 -14.99
C ASP A 92 -6.24 0.10 -15.10
N LYS A 93 -6.42 1.41 -15.31
CA LYS A 93 -5.32 2.38 -15.35
C LYS A 93 -4.86 2.76 -13.94
N ASP A 94 -5.73 2.66 -12.94
CA ASP A 94 -5.39 2.95 -11.56
C ASP A 94 -4.45 1.86 -11.00
N ASP A 95 -4.59 0.60 -11.45
CA ASP A 95 -3.66 -0.49 -11.17
C ASP A 95 -2.23 -0.20 -11.63
N HIS A 96 -2.07 0.46 -12.79
CA HIS A 96 -0.76 0.84 -13.30
C HIS A 96 -0.10 1.86 -12.37
N LYS A 97 -0.87 2.74 -11.72
CA LYS A 97 -0.35 3.70 -10.75
C LYS A 97 0.07 3.04 -9.46
N ILE A 98 -0.63 2.01 -8.99
CA ILE A 98 -0.22 1.21 -7.83
C ILE A 98 1.10 0.48 -8.14
N ILE A 99 1.19 -0.19 -9.29
CA ILE A 99 2.42 -0.88 -9.71
C ILE A 99 3.57 0.11 -9.89
N GLY A 100 3.32 1.24 -10.56
CA GLY A 100 4.33 2.27 -10.79
C GLY A 100 4.84 2.89 -9.49
N THR A 101 3.97 3.07 -8.49
CA THR A 101 4.34 3.51 -7.14
C THR A 101 5.27 2.48 -6.47
N ALA A 102 4.94 1.20 -6.61
CA ALA A 102 5.75 0.12 -6.04
C ALA A 102 7.15 0.05 -6.67
N LEU A 103 7.26 0.26 -7.98
CA LEU A 103 8.55 0.29 -8.67
C LEU A 103 9.39 1.51 -8.23
N ALA A 104 8.80 2.70 -8.28
CA ALA A 104 9.47 3.95 -7.92
C ALA A 104 10.03 3.91 -6.50
N GLY A 105 9.24 3.38 -5.56
CA GLY A 105 9.65 3.23 -4.18
C GLY A 105 10.40 1.94 -3.87
N SER A 106 10.83 1.15 -4.85
CA SER A 106 11.52 -0.14 -4.65
C SER A 106 10.80 -1.07 -3.66
N ALA A 107 9.47 -1.06 -3.70
CA ALA A 107 8.63 -1.89 -2.85
C ALA A 107 8.76 -3.37 -3.22
N ARG A 108 8.88 -4.23 -2.21
CA ARG A 108 8.95 -5.68 -2.42
C ARG A 108 7.56 -6.31 -2.49
N PHE A 109 6.56 -5.63 -1.94
CA PHE A 109 5.19 -6.11 -1.86
C PHE A 109 4.18 -5.04 -2.31
N ILE A 110 3.18 -5.47 -3.06
CA ILE A 110 1.90 -4.78 -3.20
C ILE A 110 0.89 -5.66 -2.45
N ILE A 111 0.23 -5.08 -1.46
CA ILE A 111 -0.81 -5.74 -0.68
C ILE A 111 -2.15 -5.18 -1.14
N THR A 112 -2.93 -6.02 -1.81
CA THR A 112 -4.16 -5.60 -2.51
C THR A 112 -5.25 -6.65 -2.41
N GLY A 113 -6.51 -6.19 -2.42
CA GLY A 113 -7.68 -7.05 -2.55
C GLY A 113 -8.17 -7.19 -4.00
N ASP A 114 -7.56 -6.47 -4.94
CA ASP A 114 -7.98 -6.42 -6.34
C ASP A 114 -7.60 -7.71 -7.08
N SER A 115 -8.59 -8.36 -7.69
CA SER A 115 -8.39 -9.64 -8.38
C SER A 115 -7.54 -9.53 -9.63
N ASP A 116 -7.60 -8.41 -10.35
CA ASP A 116 -6.83 -8.19 -11.57
C ASP A 116 -5.35 -7.97 -11.24
N LEU A 117 -5.04 -7.19 -10.19
CA LEU A 117 -3.67 -7.09 -9.66
C LEU A 117 -3.18 -8.45 -9.13
N LEU A 118 -4.00 -9.16 -8.34
CA LEU A 118 -3.62 -10.46 -7.77
C LEU A 118 -3.34 -11.51 -8.86
N ALA A 119 -4.01 -11.43 -10.01
CA ALA A 119 -3.80 -12.34 -11.13
C ALA A 119 -2.36 -12.28 -11.68
N LEU A 120 -1.69 -11.13 -11.58
CA LEU A 120 -0.30 -10.96 -11.99
C LEU A 120 0.67 -11.75 -11.10
N LYS A 121 0.35 -11.92 -9.81
CA LYS A 121 1.18 -12.53 -8.73
C LYS A 121 2.52 -11.84 -8.45
N LYS A 122 3.23 -11.41 -9.49
CA LYS A 122 4.53 -10.73 -9.41
C LYS A 122 4.75 -9.88 -10.65
N TYR A 123 5.27 -8.67 -10.49
CA TYR A 123 5.66 -7.79 -11.59
C TYR A 123 7.02 -7.15 -11.32
N LYS A 124 7.97 -7.30 -12.26
CA LYS A 124 9.35 -6.75 -12.17
C LYS A 124 10.01 -6.90 -10.78
N GLY A 125 9.81 -8.04 -10.12
CA GLY A 125 10.38 -8.30 -8.78
C GLY A 125 9.42 -8.06 -7.62
N VAL A 126 8.42 -7.20 -7.78
CA VAL A 126 7.40 -6.86 -6.79
C VAL A 126 6.40 -8.00 -6.66
N ARG A 127 6.20 -8.54 -5.46
CA ARG A 127 5.22 -9.59 -5.20
C ARG A 127 3.86 -8.96 -4.90
N ILE A 128 2.81 -9.46 -5.56
CA ILE A 128 1.44 -9.00 -5.38
C ILE A 128 0.70 -10.07 -4.59
N ILE A 129 0.11 -9.67 -3.47
CA ILE A 129 -0.39 -10.61 -2.47
C ILE A 129 -1.60 -10.01 -1.76
N ASN A 130 -2.57 -10.86 -1.38
CA ASN A 130 -3.72 -10.38 -0.64
C ASN A 130 -3.42 -10.25 0.87
N PRO A 131 -4.20 -9.45 1.63
CA PRO A 131 -3.96 -9.25 3.05
C PRO A 131 -3.86 -10.54 3.87
N ARG A 132 -4.68 -11.55 3.55
CA ARG A 132 -4.74 -12.82 4.30
C ARG A 132 -3.51 -13.68 4.08
N GLU A 133 -3.07 -13.78 2.83
CA GLU A 133 -1.85 -14.49 2.46
C GLU A 133 -0.62 -13.82 3.05
N TYR A 134 -0.59 -12.48 3.01
CA TYR A 134 0.53 -11.73 3.55
C TYR A 134 0.61 -11.84 5.07
N TRP A 135 -0.52 -11.75 5.77
CA TRP A 135 -0.61 -12.03 7.21
C TRP A 135 -0.08 -13.42 7.57
N SER A 136 -0.45 -14.43 6.79
CA SER A 136 0.03 -15.80 6.98
C SER A 136 1.54 -15.93 6.74
N LEU A 137 2.11 -15.11 5.86
CA LEU A 137 3.54 -15.06 5.59
C LEU A 137 4.31 -14.41 6.75
N LEU A 138 3.77 -13.35 7.36
CA LEU A 138 4.36 -12.70 8.53
C LEU A 138 4.42 -13.66 9.72
N ARG A 139 3.34 -14.41 9.99
CA ARG A 139 3.27 -15.39 11.09
C ARG A 139 4.18 -16.62 10.92
N LYS A 140 4.69 -16.89 9.73
CA LYS A 140 5.68 -17.96 9.49
C LYS A 140 7.12 -17.50 9.72
N ARG A 141 7.34 -16.18 9.87
CA ARG A 141 8.66 -15.57 10.05
C ARG A 141 8.96 -15.21 11.51
N GLY A 142 7.94 -15.11 12.37
CA GLY A 142 8.08 -15.05 13.83
C GLY A 142 7.85 -16.42 14.45
#